data_AF-A0A254MXF8-F1
#
_entry.id   AF-A0A254MXF8-F1
#
_cell.length_a   1.000
_cell.length_b   1.000
_cell.length_c   1.000
_cell.angle_alpha   90.00
_cell.angle_beta   90.00
_cell.angle_gamma   90.00
#
_symmetry.space_group_name_H-M   'P 1'
#
loop_
_entity.id
_entity.type
_entity.pdbx_description
1 polymer ?
#
loop_
_entity_poly.entity_id
_entity_poly.type
_entity_poly.pdbx_seq_one_letter_code
_entity_poly.pdbx_strand_id
1 'polypeptide(L)'
;MCSASVYFFTLEHNGRVYFDEIGAPWPKHPCTDRHDSPEVSSSVEGGSTDRDAQARPWEIGWILLNQISVEAAELGTLRLSARIAEEGLITFVRGDAFGEVESPATFLQESFVQTRPSITGQCELVLLTPDLRPMRLFGFPTAADAAASRNS
;
A
#
# COMPACT_ATOMS: atom_id res chain seq x y z
N MET A 1 -12.00 10.03 23.82
CA MET A 1 -12.51 10.12 22.44
C MET A 1 -12.10 11.48 21.92
N CYS A 2 -11.22 11.51 20.92
CA CYS A 2 -10.75 12.75 20.33
C CYS A 2 -11.73 13.18 19.21
N SER A 3 -12.06 14.47 19.09
CA SER A 3 -12.94 14.99 18.03
C SER A 3 -12.20 15.19 16.70
N ALA A 4 -11.15 14.41 16.45
CA ALA A 4 -10.34 14.50 15.25
C ALA A 4 -11.04 13.79 14.07
N SER A 5 -10.90 14.34 12.87
CA SER A 5 -11.34 13.67 11.64
C SER A 5 -10.38 12.53 11.32
N VAL A 6 -10.90 11.34 11.11
CA VAL A 6 -10.12 10.11 10.86
C VAL A 6 -10.62 9.39 9.64
N TYR A 7 -9.74 8.65 8.97
CA TYR A 7 -10.13 7.66 7.99
C TYR A 7 -10.52 6.36 8.71
N PHE A 8 -11.54 5.66 8.21
CA PHE A 8 -11.92 4.36 8.79
C PHE A 8 -12.24 3.33 7.70
N PHE A 9 -11.93 2.08 8.01
CA PHE A 9 -12.34 0.94 7.20
C PHE A 9 -13.32 0.06 7.98
N THR A 10 -14.42 -0.32 7.34
CA THR A 10 -15.43 -1.23 7.87
C THR A 10 -15.35 -2.57 7.13
N LEU A 11 -15.08 -3.64 7.88
CA LEU A 11 -15.20 -5.02 7.40
C LEU A 11 -16.66 -5.47 7.44
N GLU A 12 -17.01 -6.44 6.59
CA GLU A 12 -18.36 -7.02 6.51
C GLU A 12 -18.86 -7.63 7.84
N HIS A 13 -17.94 -7.99 8.74
CA HIS A 13 -18.22 -8.55 10.07
C HIS A 13 -18.16 -7.53 11.21
N ASN A 14 -18.62 -6.29 10.98
CA ASN A 14 -18.66 -5.19 11.97
C ASN A 14 -17.29 -4.74 12.55
N GLY A 15 -16.17 -5.26 12.04
CA GLY A 15 -14.82 -4.80 12.41
C GLY A 15 -14.53 -3.42 11.84
N ARG A 16 -13.97 -2.52 12.66
CA ARG A 16 -13.60 -1.16 12.25
C ARG A 16 -12.16 -0.84 12.63
N VAL A 17 -11.40 -0.33 11.66
CA VAL A 17 -10.03 0.15 11.89
C VAL A 17 -9.97 1.64 11.55
N TYR A 18 -9.31 2.43 12.40
CA TYR A 18 -9.23 3.88 12.29
C TYR A 18 -7.77 4.30 12.06
N PHE A 19 -7.55 5.26 11.16
CA PHE A 19 -6.23 5.74 10.74
C PHE A 19 -6.21 7.28 10.66
N ASP A 20 -5.07 7.86 11.03
CA ASP A 20 -4.84 9.32 10.96
C ASP A 20 -4.60 9.79 9.53
N GLU A 21 -3.86 8.98 8.77
CA GLU A 21 -3.49 9.23 7.37
C GLU A 21 -3.63 7.94 6.56
N ILE A 22 -4.00 8.06 5.28
CA ILE A 22 -4.03 6.92 4.35
C ILE A 22 -2.60 6.67 3.86
N GLY A 23 -1.94 5.64 4.40
CA GLY A 23 -0.58 5.26 3.97
C GLY A 23 0.14 4.38 4.98
N ALA A 24 0.87 3.36 4.52
CA ALA A 24 1.84 2.67 5.37
C ALA A 24 2.98 3.64 5.79
N PRO A 25 3.54 3.54 7.01
CA PRO A 25 3.22 2.61 8.09
C PRO A 25 1.96 3.07 8.80
N TRP A 26 0.88 2.28 8.75
CA TRP A 26 -0.43 2.62 9.29
C TRP A 26 -0.32 3.14 10.73
N PRO A 27 -0.31 4.47 10.96
CA PRO A 27 -0.14 4.99 12.30
C PRO A 27 -1.48 4.75 12.98
N LYS A 28 -1.49 3.96 14.06
CA LYS A 28 -2.69 3.87 14.88
C LYS A 28 -2.93 5.23 15.49
N HIS A 29 -4.16 5.74 15.39
CA HIS A 29 -4.50 6.97 16.06
C HIS A 29 -4.24 6.82 17.58
N PRO A 30 -3.44 7.71 18.21
CA PRO A 30 -3.12 7.62 19.64
C PRO A 30 -4.36 7.66 20.56
N CYS A 31 -5.53 8.10 20.08
CA CYS A 31 -6.76 8.10 20.88
C CYS A 31 -7.50 6.74 20.87
N THR A 32 -7.00 5.77 20.09
CA THR A 32 -7.47 4.38 20.01
C THR A 32 -6.46 3.39 20.59
N ASP A 33 -5.19 3.77 20.71
CA ASP A 33 -4.18 2.97 21.41
C ASP A 33 -4.26 3.27 22.91
N ARG A 34 -4.55 2.26 23.73
CA ARG A 34 -4.78 2.41 25.17
C ARG A 34 -3.45 2.31 25.94
N HIS A 35 -2.42 2.99 25.43
CA HIS A 35 -1.11 3.10 26.07
C HIS A 35 -0.78 4.59 26.34
N ASP A 36 -0.94 4.96 27.61
CA ASP A 36 -0.22 6.00 28.37
C ASP A 36 1.15 6.40 27.76
N SER A 37 1.63 7.65 27.65
CA SER A 37 1.35 8.95 28.29
C SER A 37 1.97 10.10 27.43
N PRO A 38 1.75 11.41 27.72
CA PRO A 38 1.98 12.52 26.78
C PRO A 38 3.15 13.44 27.17
N GLU A 39 4.23 13.56 26.38
CA GLU A 39 5.28 14.59 26.55
C GLU A 39 6.00 14.79 25.18
N VAL A 40 6.30 15.96 24.61
CA VAL A 40 6.24 17.38 24.95
C VAL A 40 6.27 18.17 23.62
N SER A 41 5.57 19.30 23.58
CA SER A 41 5.59 20.30 22.51
C SER A 41 6.86 21.15 22.52
N SER A 42 7.40 21.51 21.35
CA SER A 42 8.18 22.75 21.20
C SER A 42 8.32 23.19 19.75
N SER A 43 7.82 24.41 19.50
CA SER A 43 7.87 25.22 18.30
C SER A 43 9.29 25.60 17.88
N VAL A 44 9.52 25.75 16.56
CA VAL A 44 10.41 26.79 16.02
C VAL A 44 9.96 27.21 14.62
N GLU A 45 9.79 28.52 14.45
CA GLU A 45 9.49 29.22 13.20
C GLU A 45 10.75 29.41 12.33
N GLY A 46 10.54 29.52 11.01
CA GLY A 46 11.32 30.42 10.15
C GLY A 46 12.35 29.80 9.20
N GLY A 47 12.06 29.84 7.90
CA GLY A 47 13.04 29.57 6.85
C GLY A 47 12.44 29.48 5.45
N SER A 48 12.13 30.64 4.85
CA SER A 48 11.81 30.73 3.42
C SER A 48 13.09 30.60 2.59
N THR A 49 13.21 29.48 1.87
CA THR A 49 13.92 29.41 0.59
C THR A 49 12.98 28.81 -0.44
N ASP A 50 12.32 29.72 -1.14
CA ASP A 50 11.80 29.53 -2.49
C ASP A 50 12.90 28.91 -3.37
N ARG A 51 12.57 27.81 -4.07
CA ARG A 51 13.41 26.85 -4.83
C ARG A 51 13.72 25.54 -4.10
N ASP A 52 12.72 24.70 -3.97
CA ASP A 52 12.91 23.29 -4.29
C ASP A 52 11.60 22.69 -4.78
N ALA A 53 11.76 21.80 -5.75
CA ALA A 53 10.77 21.30 -6.68
C ALA A 53 9.38 21.02 -6.08
N GLN A 54 8.37 21.34 -6.88
CA GLN A 54 7.06 20.70 -6.89
C GLN A 54 7.23 19.18 -6.85
N ALA A 55 7.38 18.61 -5.65
CA ALA A 55 7.49 17.18 -5.47
C ALA A 55 6.19 16.58 -5.99
N ARG A 56 6.31 15.68 -6.98
CA ARG A 56 5.11 15.06 -7.54
C ARG A 56 4.48 14.18 -6.48
N PRO A 57 3.14 13.99 -6.45
CA PRO A 57 2.46 13.22 -5.40
C PRO A 57 3.00 11.79 -5.18
N TRP A 58 3.76 11.24 -6.12
CA TRP A 58 4.42 9.93 -6.03
C TRP A 58 5.86 9.95 -5.50
N GLU A 59 6.44 11.13 -5.23
CA GLU A 59 7.71 11.28 -4.51
C GLU A 59 7.52 11.17 -2.98
N ILE A 60 6.27 11.11 -2.50
CA ILE A 60 5.93 11.08 -1.07
C ILE A 60 4.92 9.95 -0.80
N GLY A 61 5.42 8.70 -0.70
CA GLY A 61 4.71 7.66 0.06
C GLY A 61 3.92 6.62 -0.73
N TRP A 62 2.90 6.07 -0.07
CA TRP A 62 2.12 4.90 -0.51
C TRP A 62 0.81 5.33 -1.13
N ILE A 63 0.48 4.76 -2.29
CA ILE A 63 -0.71 5.13 -3.08
C ILE A 63 -1.69 3.96 -3.12
N LEU A 64 -2.97 4.20 -2.86
CA LEU A 64 -3.99 3.16 -2.93
C LEU A 64 -4.30 2.79 -4.39
N LEU A 65 -4.34 1.49 -4.67
CA LEU A 65 -4.81 0.96 -5.94
C LEU A 65 -6.34 0.86 -5.95
N ASN A 66 -6.94 1.44 -6.99
CA ASN A 66 -8.38 1.38 -7.20
C ASN A 66 -8.69 0.50 -8.42
N GLN A 67 -9.90 -0.07 -8.49
CA GLN A 67 -10.36 -0.90 -9.62
C GLN A 67 -9.37 -2.02 -9.96
N ILE A 68 -8.95 -2.77 -8.94
CA ILE A 68 -8.03 -3.89 -9.08
C ILE A 68 -8.69 -4.98 -9.91
N SER A 69 -7.97 -5.45 -10.93
CA SER A 69 -8.26 -6.63 -11.72
C SER A 69 -7.02 -7.51 -11.76
N VAL A 70 -7.19 -8.80 -11.51
CA VAL A 70 -6.11 -9.77 -11.43
C VAL A 70 -6.39 -10.91 -12.39
N GLU A 71 -5.41 -11.20 -13.25
CA GLU A 71 -5.49 -12.26 -14.24
C GLU A 71 -4.27 -13.17 -14.10
N ALA A 72 -4.46 -14.48 -14.29
CA ALA A 72 -3.33 -15.38 -14.43
C ALA A 72 -2.54 -15.01 -15.71
N ALA A 73 -1.23 -14.92 -15.57
CA ALA A 73 -0.32 -14.66 -16.68
C ALA A 73 0.64 -15.84 -16.85
N GLU A 74 1.52 -15.75 -17.84
CA GLU A 74 2.51 -16.77 -18.13
C GLU A 74 3.52 -16.92 -16.98
N LEU A 75 4.26 -18.03 -16.97
CA LEU A 75 5.40 -18.26 -16.06
C LEU A 75 5.05 -18.24 -14.55
N GLY A 76 3.81 -18.59 -14.19
CA GLY A 76 3.38 -18.59 -12.78
C GLY A 76 3.26 -17.19 -12.18
N THR A 77 3.05 -16.18 -13.02
CA THR A 77 2.86 -14.79 -12.61
C THR A 77 1.39 -14.40 -12.66
N LEU A 78 1.03 -13.33 -11.94
CA LEU A 78 -0.28 -12.71 -11.99
C LEU A 78 -0.13 -11.31 -12.56
N ARG A 79 -0.97 -10.98 -13.51
CA ARG A 79 -1.09 -9.65 -14.07
C ARG A 79 -2.06 -8.85 -13.21
N LEU A 80 -1.54 -7.84 -12.53
CA LEU A 80 -2.30 -6.86 -11.76
C LEU A 80 -2.53 -5.62 -12.63
N SER A 81 -3.80 -5.32 -12.90
CA SER A 81 -4.22 -4.05 -13.50
C SER A 81 -5.00 -3.25 -12.47
N ALA A 82 -4.68 -1.98 -12.33
CA ALA A 82 -5.36 -1.08 -11.41
C ALA A 82 -5.36 0.35 -11.94
N ARG A 83 -6.05 1.25 -11.26
CA ARG A 83 -5.91 2.70 -11.46
C ARG A 83 -5.21 3.34 -10.27
N ILE A 84 -4.30 4.26 -10.58
CA ILE A 84 -3.65 5.16 -9.65
C ILE A 84 -4.10 6.57 -10.01
N ALA A 85 -4.92 7.21 -9.17
CA ALA A 85 -5.54 8.50 -9.50
C ALA A 85 -6.23 8.46 -10.89
N GLU A 86 -5.65 9.12 -11.90
CA GLU A 86 -6.17 9.10 -13.28
C GLU A 86 -5.41 8.16 -14.23
N GLU A 87 -4.30 7.57 -13.81
CA GLU A 87 -3.45 6.71 -14.64
C GLU A 87 -3.75 5.21 -14.42
N GLY A 88 -3.53 4.41 -15.46
CA GLY A 88 -3.58 2.96 -15.34
C GLY A 88 -2.24 2.40 -14.89
N LEU A 89 -2.25 1.53 -13.88
CA LEU A 89 -1.12 0.69 -13.50
C LEU A 89 -1.32 -0.69 -14.09
N ILE A 90 -0.29 -1.20 -14.77
CA ILE A 90 -0.17 -2.62 -15.09
C ILE A 90 1.16 -3.09 -14.51
N THR A 91 1.11 -4.15 -13.71
CA THR A 91 2.31 -4.76 -13.14
C THR A 91 2.12 -6.27 -13.00
N PHE A 92 3.22 -7.00 -12.94
CA PHE A 92 3.23 -8.45 -12.81
C PHE A 92 3.82 -8.82 -11.46
N VAL A 93 3.09 -9.64 -10.71
CA VAL A 93 3.54 -10.19 -9.42
C VAL A 93 3.74 -11.69 -9.55
N ARG A 94 4.63 -12.25 -8.76
CA ARG A 94 4.81 -13.71 -8.75
C ARG A 94 3.68 -14.37 -7.98
N GLY A 95 3.15 -15.48 -8.51
CA GLY A 95 2.10 -16.25 -7.84
C GLY A 95 2.60 -16.96 -6.57
N ASP A 96 3.88 -17.36 -6.53
CA ASP A 96 4.47 -18.05 -5.38
C ASP A 96 4.92 -17.08 -4.26
N ALA A 97 4.93 -15.77 -4.51
CA ALA A 97 5.21 -14.76 -3.49
C ALA A 97 4.11 -14.68 -2.41
N PHE A 98 2.96 -15.32 -2.64
CA PHE A 98 1.84 -15.38 -1.72
C PHE A 98 1.94 -16.55 -0.71
N GLY A 99 2.96 -17.40 -0.79
CA GLY A 99 3.17 -18.49 0.15
C GLY A 99 2.05 -19.55 0.10
N GLU A 100 1.41 -19.80 1.23
CA GLU A 100 0.35 -20.84 1.39
C GLU A 100 -1.06 -20.36 1.01
N VAL A 101 -1.20 -19.17 0.42
CA VAL A 101 -2.50 -18.68 -0.03
C VAL A 101 -3.03 -19.58 -1.16
N GLU A 102 -4.22 -20.16 -0.95
CA GLU A 102 -4.83 -21.15 -1.84
C GLU A 102 -5.16 -20.57 -3.23
N SER A 103 -5.65 -19.32 -3.28
CA SER A 103 -5.89 -18.58 -4.54
C SER A 103 -5.27 -17.19 -4.48
N PRO A 104 -4.00 -17.04 -4.90
CA PRO A 104 -3.31 -15.76 -4.95
C PRO A 104 -4.04 -14.70 -5.78
N ALA A 105 -4.70 -15.11 -6.88
CA ALA A 105 -5.43 -14.20 -7.76
C ALA A 105 -6.67 -13.62 -7.07
N THR A 106 -7.51 -14.48 -6.48
CA THR A 106 -8.71 -14.05 -5.73
C THR A 106 -8.31 -13.18 -4.55
N PHE A 107 -7.31 -13.62 -3.78
CA PHE A 107 -6.83 -12.87 -2.63
C PHE A 107 -6.34 -11.47 -3.02
N LEU A 108 -5.53 -11.35 -4.07
CA LEU A 108 -5.04 -10.04 -4.51
C LEU A 108 -6.17 -9.15 -5.05
N GLN A 109 -7.17 -9.73 -5.72
CA GLN A 109 -8.31 -9.00 -6.27
C GLN A 109 -9.19 -8.39 -5.19
N GLU A 110 -9.35 -9.08 -4.06
CA GLU A 110 -10.16 -8.65 -2.92
C GLU A 110 -9.36 -7.82 -1.89
N SER A 111 -8.04 -7.76 -2.05
CA SER A 111 -7.15 -7.08 -1.11
C SER A 111 -7.15 -5.57 -1.27
N PHE A 112 -6.95 -4.88 -0.14
CA PHE A 112 -6.51 -3.48 -0.15
C PHE A 112 -5.02 -3.44 -0.48
N VAL A 113 -4.69 -2.99 -1.69
CA VAL A 113 -3.31 -2.90 -2.15
C VAL A 113 -2.87 -1.45 -2.22
N GLN A 114 -1.81 -1.13 -1.51
CA GLN A 114 -1.05 0.10 -1.69
C GLN A 114 0.18 -0.17 -2.54
N THR A 115 0.50 0.75 -3.42
CA THR A 115 1.70 0.70 -4.24
C THR A 115 2.62 1.86 -3.93
N ARG A 116 3.93 1.60 -4.00
CA ARG A 116 4.96 2.62 -4.06
C ARG A 116 5.75 2.43 -5.36
N PRO A 117 5.52 3.28 -6.37
CA PRO A 117 6.25 3.21 -7.63
C PRO A 117 7.75 3.43 -7.43
N SER A 118 8.58 2.72 -8.20
CA SER A 118 10.03 2.98 -8.30
C SER A 118 10.40 3.53 -9.66
N ILE A 119 11.50 4.28 -9.73
CA ILE A 119 12.08 4.82 -10.97
C ILE A 119 12.49 3.74 -11.98
N THR A 120 12.67 2.49 -11.53
CA THR A 120 13.09 1.35 -12.36
C THR A 120 11.92 0.64 -13.05
N GLY A 121 10.69 1.10 -12.89
CA GLY A 121 9.48 0.43 -13.41
C GLY A 121 9.02 -0.76 -12.57
N GLN A 122 9.77 -1.10 -11.52
CA GLN A 122 9.28 -1.98 -10.45
C GLN A 122 8.42 -1.16 -9.48
N CYS A 123 7.50 -1.81 -8.80
CA CYS A 123 6.75 -1.19 -7.71
C CYS A 123 6.72 -2.09 -6.49
N GLU A 124 6.77 -1.48 -5.31
CA GLU A 124 6.50 -2.20 -4.07
C GLU A 124 4.99 -2.21 -3.88
N LEU A 125 4.43 -3.36 -3.53
CA LEU A 125 3.02 -3.54 -3.20
C LEU A 125 2.91 -3.98 -1.75
N VAL A 126 2.05 -3.33 -1.00
CA VAL A 126 1.69 -3.73 0.37
C VAL A 126 0.20 -4.01 0.38
N LEU A 127 -0.15 -5.17 0.91
CA LEU A 127 -1.52 -5.58 1.09
C LEU A 127 -1.74 -6.12 2.51
N LEU A 128 -2.98 -6.09 2.96
CA LEU A 128 -3.38 -6.66 4.23
C LEU A 128 -3.86 -8.09 4.03
N THR A 129 -3.24 -9.03 4.74
CA THR A 129 -3.72 -10.41 4.83
C THR A 129 -5.02 -10.49 5.64
N PRO A 130 -5.76 -11.62 5.57
CA PRO A 130 -6.99 -11.80 6.33
C PRO A 130 -6.79 -11.69 7.85
N ASP A 131 -5.58 -12.00 8.34
CA ASP A 131 -5.19 -11.83 9.74
C ASP A 131 -4.61 -10.43 10.07
N LEU A 132 -4.85 -9.44 9.19
CA LEU A 132 -4.47 -8.03 9.35
C LEU A 132 -2.96 -7.80 9.44
N ARG A 133 -2.16 -8.65 8.80
CA ARG A 133 -0.71 -8.45 8.69
C ARG A 133 -0.35 -7.83 7.35
N PRO A 134 0.63 -6.90 7.32
CA PRO A 134 1.14 -6.39 6.06
C PRO A 134 1.93 -7.48 5.35
N MET A 135 1.50 -7.84 4.15
CA MET A 135 2.25 -8.64 3.20
C MET A 135 2.84 -7.73 2.14
N ARG A 136 4.13 -7.91 1.85
CA ARG A 136 4.86 -7.13 0.85
C ARG A 136 5.11 -7.98 -0.38
N LEU A 137 4.85 -7.42 -1.54
CA LEU A 137 5.12 -8.01 -2.84
C LEU A 137 5.87 -7.01 -3.71
N PHE A 138 6.54 -7.52 -4.74
CA PHE A 138 7.14 -6.70 -5.78
C PHE A 138 6.39 -6.90 -7.09
N GLY A 139 5.98 -5.79 -7.68
CA GLY A 139 5.46 -5.71 -9.03
C GLY A 139 6.56 -5.39 -10.03
N PHE A 140 6.51 -6.04 -11.19
CA PHE A 140 7.48 -5.92 -12.27
C PHE A 140 6.80 -5.43 -13.56
N PRO A 141 7.53 -4.80 -14.49
CA PRO A 141 6.94 -4.28 -15.72
C PRO A 141 6.53 -5.40 -16.70
N THR A 142 7.15 -6.59 -16.62
CA THR A 142 6.81 -7.74 -17.46
C THR A 142 6.71 -9.05 -16.66
N ALA A 143 5.99 -10.03 -17.20
CA ALA A 143 5.90 -11.38 -16.63
C ALA A 143 7.27 -12.08 -16.58
N ALA A 144 8.13 -11.85 -17.58
CA ALA A 144 9.48 -12.41 -17.61
C ALA A 144 10.35 -11.84 -16.48
N ASP A 145 10.28 -10.53 -16.23
CA ASP A 145 11.02 -9.88 -15.13
C ASP A 145 10.53 -10.38 -13.77
N ALA A 146 9.21 -10.53 -13.61
CA ALA A 146 8.63 -11.11 -12.40
C ALA A 146 9.12 -12.53 -12.17
N ALA A 147 9.05 -13.41 -13.18
CA ALA A 147 9.49 -14.80 -13.07
C ALA A 147 11.01 -14.94 -12.86
N ALA A 148 11.82 -14.04 -13.42
CA ALA A 148 13.27 -14.04 -13.26
C ALA A 148 13.74 -13.47 -11.91
N SER A 149 12.91 -12.67 -11.23
CA SER A 149 13.23 -12.12 -9.92
C SER A 149 13.35 -13.23 -8.87
N ARG A 150 14.42 -13.23 -8.07
CA ARG A 150 14.59 -14.18 -6.95
C ARG A 150 13.97 -13.61 -5.69
N ASN A 151 13.43 -14.47 -4.82
CA ASN A 151 12.98 -14.08 -3.48
C ASN A 151 14.14 -13.41 -2.76
N SER A 152 14.04 -12.10 -2.54
CA SER A 152 14.93 -11.37 -1.64
C SER A 152 14.25 -11.22 -0.29
#